data_AF-A0A919QGH6-F1
#
_entry.id   AF-A0A919QGH6-F1
#
_cell.length_a   1.000
_cell.length_b   1.000
_cell.length_c   1.000
_cell.angle_alpha   90.00
_cell.angle_beta   90.00
_cell.angle_gamma   90.00
#
_symmetry.space_group_name_H-M   'P 1'
#
loop_
_entity.id
_entity.type
_entity.pdbx_description
1 polymer ?
#
loop_
_entity_poly.entity_id
_entity_poly.type
_entity_poly.pdbx_seq_one_letter_code
_entity_poly.pdbx_strand_id
1 'polypeptide(L)'
;MRPAWSRIALHGVFIGAIAAFLVLLLLYPFLPGAYDSLAMPLSMMVQIFGGVGILVVITAIPWLIYEVWNKRKRKSHYFAIVSMGTSTIVALAVSLAAAAQFGLSLGVLSFTLWIVALMRWARRMTLLKTAETRRFNPAPVYLVLLPLIALAGQILLAAPLTTSSRDHAIANAAELVRDIERHRAEFGSYPESLLAVWPDYLPAVTGIEKYNYAKSGESYNVSFEQPRFFFDIFGTREFVMYNPRDEQLMPSHASWILIWPAERIRTTQGWYASGDTGTPHWKYFRFD
;
A
#
# COMPACT_ATOMS: atom_id res chain seq x y z
N MET A 1 15.73 42.95 1.62
CA MET A 1 16.23 41.57 1.83
C MET A 1 15.12 40.75 2.45
N ARG A 2 14.66 39.64 1.84
CA ARG A 2 13.70 38.74 2.52
C ARG A 2 14.44 38.04 3.67
N PRO A 3 13.89 37.99 4.90
CA PRO A 3 14.57 37.39 6.04
C PRO A 3 14.83 35.91 5.78
N ALA A 4 16.01 35.41 6.16
CA ALA A 4 16.41 34.01 5.96
C ALA A 4 15.38 33.01 6.53
N TRP A 5 14.69 33.40 7.60
CA TRP A 5 13.57 32.70 8.22
C TRP A 5 12.45 32.32 7.25
N SER A 6 12.12 33.19 6.28
CA SER A 6 11.01 32.93 5.36
C SER A 6 11.29 31.74 4.44
N ARG A 7 12.56 31.42 4.16
CA ARG A 7 12.94 30.30 3.29
C ARG A 7 12.96 28.97 4.03
N ILE A 8 13.43 28.96 5.28
CA ILE A 8 13.42 27.76 6.13
C ILE A 8 11.97 27.33 6.39
N ALA A 9 11.11 28.29 6.75
CA ALA A 9 9.68 28.05 6.94
C ALA A 9 9.04 27.46 5.67
N LEU A 10 9.34 28.02 4.48
CA LEU A 10 8.83 27.50 3.21
C LEU A 10 9.26 26.05 2.96
N HIS A 11 10.52 25.70 3.22
CA HIS A 11 10.98 24.32 3.06
C HIS A 11 10.31 23.37 4.04
N GLY A 12 10.12 23.80 5.30
CA GLY A 12 9.40 23.03 6.31
C GLY A 12 7.95 22.75 5.90
N VAL A 13 7.23 23.78 5.46
CA VAL A 13 5.85 23.63 4.93
C VAL A 13 5.82 22.67 3.76
N PHE A 14 6.77 22.77 2.83
CA PHE A 14 6.81 21.90 1.66
C PHE A 14 7.14 20.44 2.02
N ILE A 15 8.07 20.20 2.95
CA ILE A 15 8.34 18.85 3.48
C ILE A 15 7.08 18.28 4.13
N GLY A 16 6.44 19.06 5.00
CA GLY A 16 5.21 18.66 5.69
C GLY A 16 4.09 18.30 4.71
N ALA A 17 3.91 19.11 3.66
CA ALA A 17 2.90 18.84 2.63
C ALA A 17 3.18 17.54 1.85
N ILE A 18 4.44 17.30 1.44
CA ILE A 18 4.81 16.05 0.75
C ILE A 18 4.64 14.85 1.70
N ALA A 19 5.10 14.98 2.94
CA ALA A 19 4.97 13.94 3.96
C ALA A 19 3.50 13.57 4.20
N ALA A 20 2.63 14.57 4.37
CA ALA A 20 1.19 14.37 4.53
C ALA A 20 0.57 13.70 3.30
N PHE A 21 0.99 14.09 2.09
CA PHE A 21 0.54 13.45 0.86
C PHE A 21 0.99 11.99 0.74
N LEU A 22 2.24 11.68 1.09
CA LEU A 22 2.75 10.31 1.13
C LEU A 22 1.98 9.46 2.14
N VAL A 23 1.73 9.99 3.34
CA VAL A 23 0.91 9.31 4.33
C VAL A 23 -0.50 9.11 3.79
N LEU A 24 -1.14 10.11 3.20
CA LEU A 24 -2.48 9.96 2.63
C LEU A 24 -2.54 8.84 1.58
N LEU A 25 -1.59 8.80 0.65
CA LEU A 25 -1.50 7.72 -0.35
C LEU A 25 -1.26 6.35 0.28
N LEU A 26 -0.46 6.29 1.34
CA LEU A 26 -0.23 5.07 2.12
C LEU A 26 -1.54 4.55 2.72
N LEU A 27 -2.33 5.44 3.32
CA LEU A 27 -3.61 5.15 3.97
C LEU A 27 -4.73 4.80 2.98
N TYR A 28 -4.67 5.35 1.78
CA TYR A 28 -5.79 5.44 0.85
C TYR A 28 -6.58 4.13 0.64
N PRO A 29 -5.95 2.94 0.46
CA PRO A 29 -6.69 1.69 0.28
C PRO A 29 -7.50 1.24 1.50
N PHE A 30 -7.17 1.73 2.68
CA PHE A 30 -7.78 1.35 3.95
C PHE A 30 -8.89 2.30 4.38
N LEU A 31 -9.06 3.42 3.67
CA LEU A 31 -10.07 4.41 3.99
C LEU A 31 -11.46 3.95 3.53
N PRO A 32 -12.52 4.40 4.24
CA PRO A 32 -13.89 4.21 3.76
C PRO A 32 -14.11 4.91 2.42
N GLY A 33 -14.78 4.23 1.49
CA GLY A 33 -15.06 4.78 0.17
C GLY A 33 -15.41 3.73 -0.88
N ALA A 34 -15.78 4.20 -2.08
CA ALA A 34 -15.93 3.34 -3.24
C ALA A 34 -14.58 2.75 -3.66
N TYR A 35 -14.61 1.56 -4.26
CA TYR A 35 -13.41 0.92 -4.78
C TYR A 35 -12.71 1.80 -5.83
N ASP A 36 -11.40 1.96 -5.68
CA ASP A 36 -10.53 2.61 -6.65
C ASP A 36 -9.37 1.69 -6.99
N SER A 37 -9.29 1.28 -8.26
CA SER A 37 -8.25 0.38 -8.76
C SER A 37 -6.84 0.97 -8.68
N LEU A 38 -6.70 2.31 -8.52
CA LEU A 38 -5.42 2.97 -8.31
C LEU A 38 -4.99 3.03 -6.85
N ALA A 39 -5.89 2.78 -5.90
CA ALA A 39 -5.57 2.96 -4.48
C ALA A 39 -4.43 2.05 -4.02
N MET A 40 -4.56 0.74 -4.25
CA MET A 40 -3.54 -0.24 -3.92
C MET A 40 -2.20 0.05 -4.63
N PRO A 41 -2.16 0.30 -5.95
CA PRO A 41 -0.92 0.68 -6.63
C PRO A 41 -0.20 1.88 -6.02
N LEU A 42 -0.93 2.97 -5.77
CA LEU A 42 -0.33 4.20 -5.26
C LEU A 42 0.22 4.00 -3.85
N SER A 43 -0.52 3.31 -2.98
CA SER A 43 -0.03 2.96 -1.64
C SER A 43 1.23 2.09 -1.72
N MET A 44 1.24 1.07 -2.58
CA MET A 44 2.40 0.19 -2.73
C MET A 44 3.65 0.95 -3.22
N MET A 45 3.49 1.88 -4.17
CA MET A 45 4.61 2.72 -4.63
C MET A 45 5.22 3.53 -3.48
N VAL A 46 4.40 4.08 -2.58
CA VAL A 46 4.86 4.80 -1.39
C VAL A 46 5.55 3.88 -0.39
N GLN A 47 5.03 2.66 -0.19
CA GLN A 47 5.63 1.67 0.70
C GLN A 47 7.02 1.23 0.21
N ILE A 48 7.15 0.92 -1.08
CA ILE A 48 8.45 0.59 -1.70
C ILE A 48 9.40 1.78 -1.62
N PHE A 49 8.91 3.00 -1.85
CA PHE A 49 9.70 4.22 -1.63
C PHE A 49 10.20 4.34 -0.19
N GLY A 50 9.36 4.04 0.81
CA GLY A 50 9.75 4.05 2.22
C GLY A 50 10.83 3.02 2.54
N GLY A 51 10.66 1.77 2.10
CA GLY A 51 11.61 0.69 2.39
C GLY A 51 12.92 0.78 1.60
N VAL A 52 12.84 0.82 0.27
CA VAL A 52 14.03 0.91 -0.59
C VAL A 52 14.71 2.28 -0.45
N GLY A 53 13.95 3.32 -0.10
CA GLY A 53 14.45 4.67 0.15
C GLY A 53 15.43 4.78 1.31
N ILE A 54 15.58 3.77 2.17
CA ILE A 54 16.65 3.72 3.17
C ILE A 54 18.05 3.81 2.52
N LEU A 55 18.22 3.31 1.30
CA LEU A 55 19.47 3.49 0.53
C LEU A 55 19.80 4.97 0.31
N VAL A 56 18.79 5.80 0.07
CA VAL A 56 18.92 7.25 -0.07
C VAL A 56 19.20 7.92 1.28
N VAL A 57 18.59 7.43 2.36
CA VAL A 57 18.86 7.95 3.71
C VAL A 57 20.33 7.74 4.09
N ILE A 58 20.89 6.56 3.82
CA ILE A 58 22.30 6.23 4.12
C ILE A 58 23.25 7.17 3.39
N THR A 59 22.97 7.56 2.14
CA THR A 59 23.82 8.49 1.39
C THR A 59 23.56 9.96 1.73
N ALA A 60 22.34 10.31 2.12
CA ALA A 60 21.94 11.68 2.44
C ALA A 60 22.34 12.12 3.87
N ILE A 61 22.46 11.22 4.84
CA ILE A 61 22.90 11.58 6.21
C ILE A 61 24.33 12.16 6.21
N PRO A 62 25.36 11.53 5.60
CA PRO A 62 26.69 12.11 5.52
C PRO A 62 26.69 13.47 4.81
N TRP A 63 25.83 13.64 3.79
CA TRP A 63 25.66 14.92 3.12
C TRP A 63 25.10 15.99 4.06
N LEU A 64 24.07 15.64 4.84
CA LEU A 64 23.46 16.53 5.82
C LEU A 64 24.47 16.96 6.89
N ILE A 65 25.19 16.01 7.47
CA ILE A 65 26.23 16.26 8.49
C ILE A 65 27.31 17.18 7.92
N TYR A 66 27.78 16.91 6.69
CA TYR A 66 28.76 17.74 6.02
C TYR A 66 28.28 19.18 5.82
N GLU A 67 27.01 19.37 5.41
CA GLU A 67 26.41 20.70 5.24
C GLU A 67 26.23 21.48 6.55
N VAL A 68 26.01 20.78 7.67
CA VAL A 68 25.87 21.42 8.99
C VAL A 68 27.24 21.77 9.59
N TRP A 69 28.23 20.89 9.47
CA TRP A 69 29.53 21.05 10.13
C TRP A 69 30.54 21.86 9.33
N ASN A 70 30.54 21.77 8.00
CA ASN A 70 31.61 22.34 7.18
C ASN A 70 31.14 23.57 6.39
N LYS A 71 31.64 24.76 6.77
CA LYS A 71 31.31 26.03 6.09
C LYS A 71 31.92 26.16 4.68
N ARG A 72 32.88 25.30 4.29
CA ARG A 72 33.52 25.31 2.97
C ARG A 72 32.95 24.22 2.06
N LYS A 73 32.19 24.61 1.03
CA LYS A 73 31.25 23.75 0.26
C LYS A 73 31.83 22.94 -0.91
N ARG A 74 33.15 22.83 -1.06
CA ARG A 74 33.75 22.21 -2.26
C ARG A 74 33.33 20.76 -2.50
N LYS A 75 32.96 19.98 -1.47
CA LYS A 75 32.62 18.54 -1.62
C LYS A 75 31.11 18.24 -1.71
N SER A 76 30.22 19.23 -1.58
CA SER A 76 28.75 19.02 -1.60
C SER A 76 28.25 18.44 -2.93
N HIS A 77 28.95 18.75 -4.04
CA HIS A 77 28.63 18.24 -5.37
C HIS A 77 28.73 16.70 -5.46
N TYR A 78 29.74 16.09 -4.82
CA TYR A 78 29.92 14.63 -4.86
C TYR A 78 28.79 13.91 -4.12
N PHE A 79 28.40 14.41 -2.94
CA PHE A 79 27.27 13.87 -2.20
C PHE A 79 25.96 13.95 -2.99
N ALA A 80 25.75 15.05 -3.70
CA ALA A 80 24.56 15.22 -4.53
C ALA A 80 24.54 14.23 -5.72
N ILE A 81 25.68 13.96 -6.36
CA ILE A 81 25.79 12.92 -7.41
C ILE A 81 25.48 11.53 -6.83
N VAL A 82 26.08 11.17 -5.71
CA VAL A 82 25.86 9.86 -5.08
C VAL A 82 24.39 9.70 -4.68
N SER A 83 23.79 10.73 -4.08
CA SER A 83 22.37 10.73 -3.69
C SER A 83 21.43 10.62 -4.90
N MET A 84 21.80 11.23 -6.03
CA MET A 84 21.05 11.14 -7.28
C MET A 84 21.13 9.72 -7.87
N GLY A 85 22.31 9.09 -7.80
CA GLY A 85 22.50 7.69 -8.16
C GLY A 85 21.61 6.76 -7.33
N THR A 86 21.65 6.87 -6.01
CA THR A 86 20.80 6.06 -5.13
C THR A 86 19.31 6.35 -5.32
N SER A 87 18.92 7.61 -5.54
CA SER A 87 17.52 7.97 -5.82
C SER A 87 17.04 7.35 -7.14
N THR A 88 17.92 7.21 -8.14
CA THR A 88 17.60 6.55 -9.40
C THR A 88 17.31 5.06 -9.20
N ILE A 89 18.09 4.39 -8.34
CA ILE A 89 17.85 2.98 -7.97
C ILE A 89 16.48 2.83 -7.31
N VAL A 90 16.13 3.71 -6.36
CA VAL A 90 14.81 3.71 -5.70
C VAL A 90 13.69 3.92 -6.71
N ALA A 91 13.82 4.92 -7.59
CA ALA A 91 12.81 5.22 -8.60
C ALA A 91 12.62 4.07 -9.60
N LEU A 92 13.70 3.39 -9.97
CA LEU A 92 13.64 2.19 -10.81
C LEU A 92 12.92 1.05 -10.10
N ALA A 93 13.22 0.79 -8.82
CA ALA A 93 12.53 -0.22 -8.03
C ALA A 93 11.02 0.05 -7.94
N VAL A 94 10.63 1.29 -7.64
CA VAL A 94 9.21 1.72 -7.60
C VAL A 94 8.54 1.52 -8.97
N SER A 95 9.22 1.90 -10.05
CA SER A 95 8.65 1.81 -11.40
C SER A 95 8.52 0.37 -11.90
N LEU A 96 9.50 -0.49 -11.60
CA LEU A 96 9.45 -1.92 -11.94
C LEU A 96 8.35 -2.62 -11.15
N ALA A 97 8.20 -2.31 -9.86
CA ALA A 97 7.14 -2.88 -9.04
C ALA A 97 5.75 -2.45 -9.52
N ALA A 98 5.59 -1.17 -9.88
CA ALA A 98 4.36 -0.67 -10.49
C ALA A 98 4.04 -1.39 -11.81
N ALA A 99 5.06 -1.59 -12.67
CA ALA A 99 4.91 -2.32 -13.92
C ALA A 99 4.50 -3.79 -13.70
N ALA A 100 5.14 -4.46 -12.74
CA ALA A 100 4.96 -5.88 -12.48
C ALA A 100 3.58 -6.21 -11.88
N GLN A 101 3.06 -5.36 -10.99
CA GLN A 101 1.82 -5.64 -10.28
C GLN A 101 0.57 -5.00 -10.92
N PHE A 102 0.72 -3.83 -11.54
CA PHE A 102 -0.41 -3.02 -11.97
C PHE A 102 -0.37 -2.64 -13.45
N GLY A 103 0.60 -3.17 -14.18
CA GLY A 103 0.73 -3.04 -15.63
C GLY A 103 1.77 -2.02 -16.08
N LEU A 104 2.24 -2.23 -17.31
CA LEU A 104 3.37 -1.51 -17.90
C LEU A 104 3.15 0.02 -17.96
N SER A 105 1.91 0.47 -18.17
CA SER A 105 1.57 1.89 -18.30
C SER A 105 1.93 2.69 -17.04
N LEU A 106 1.60 2.18 -15.85
CA LEU A 106 1.89 2.86 -14.59
C LEU A 106 3.40 2.92 -14.32
N GLY A 107 4.12 1.83 -14.59
CA GLY A 107 5.58 1.80 -14.45
C GLY A 107 6.31 2.73 -15.43
N VAL A 108 5.85 2.83 -16.68
CA VAL A 108 6.42 3.78 -17.66
C VAL A 108 6.13 5.22 -17.26
N LEU A 109 4.94 5.51 -16.75
CA LEU A 109 4.57 6.84 -16.26
C LEU A 109 5.47 7.25 -15.08
N SER A 110 5.62 6.39 -14.07
CA SER A 110 6.47 6.68 -12.91
C SER A 110 7.93 6.88 -13.30
N PHE A 111 8.45 6.06 -14.21
CA PHE A 111 9.82 6.18 -14.71
C PHE A 111 10.02 7.48 -15.49
N THR A 112 9.06 7.86 -16.32
CA THR A 112 9.09 9.12 -17.08
C THR A 112 9.08 10.33 -16.16
N LEU A 113 8.23 10.32 -15.12
CA LEU A 113 8.21 11.36 -14.09
C LEU A 113 9.56 11.48 -13.38
N TRP A 114 10.23 10.37 -13.10
CA TRP A 114 11.59 10.36 -12.55
C TRP A 114 12.61 10.96 -13.52
N ILE A 115 12.60 10.60 -14.81
CA ILE A 115 13.49 11.18 -15.82
C ILE A 115 13.32 12.71 -15.87
N VAL A 116 12.08 13.20 -15.85
CA VAL A 116 11.79 14.65 -15.83
C VAL A 116 12.37 15.30 -14.57
N ALA A 117 12.21 14.68 -13.40
CA ALA A 117 12.80 15.15 -12.15
C ALA A 117 14.34 15.16 -12.22
N LEU A 118 14.95 14.10 -12.75
CA LEU A 118 16.39 13.96 -12.93
C LEU A 118 16.95 15.05 -13.85
N MET A 119 16.31 15.30 -14.99
CA MET A 119 16.71 16.37 -15.92
C MET A 119 16.67 17.75 -15.26
N ARG A 120 15.62 18.03 -14.49
CA ARG A 120 15.49 19.28 -13.73
C ARG A 120 16.57 19.40 -12.64
N TRP A 121 16.90 18.29 -11.98
CA TRP A 121 17.91 18.28 -10.92
C TRP A 121 19.33 18.40 -11.47
N ALA A 122 19.65 17.70 -12.56
CA ALA A 122 20.94 17.78 -13.25
C ALA A 122 21.25 19.23 -13.67
N ARG A 123 20.27 19.95 -14.22
CA ARG A 123 20.41 21.39 -14.55
C ARG A 123 20.69 22.25 -13.31
N ARG A 124 20.15 21.90 -12.14
CA ARG A 124 20.46 22.61 -10.88
C ARG A 124 21.84 22.24 -10.32
N MET A 125 22.28 21.00 -10.53
CA MET A 125 23.58 20.52 -10.07
C MET A 125 24.76 21.13 -10.82
N THR A 126 24.60 21.43 -12.11
CA THR A 126 25.63 22.16 -12.87
C THR A 126 25.82 23.57 -12.30
N LEU A 127 24.75 24.22 -11.84
CA LEU A 127 24.83 25.51 -11.15
C LEU A 127 25.55 25.42 -9.79
N LEU A 128 25.48 24.27 -9.09
CA LEU A 128 26.22 24.08 -7.83
C LEU A 128 27.75 24.05 -8.02
N LYS A 129 28.23 23.75 -9.23
CA LYS A 129 29.68 23.78 -9.52
C LYS A 129 30.23 25.21 -9.54
N THR A 130 29.43 26.18 -9.96
CA THR A 130 29.85 27.58 -10.18
C THR A 130 29.37 28.54 -9.09
N ALA A 131 28.38 28.14 -8.29
CA ALA A 131 27.80 29.03 -7.29
C ALA A 131 28.70 29.17 -6.05
N GLU A 132 29.23 30.38 -5.82
CA GLU A 132 29.90 30.81 -4.57
C GLU A 132 28.92 30.79 -3.39
N THR A 133 28.54 29.60 -2.92
CA THR A 133 27.37 29.49 -2.02
C THR A 133 27.77 29.31 -0.57
N ARG A 134 27.65 30.40 0.21
CA ARG A 134 27.63 30.39 1.69
C ARG A 134 26.32 29.83 2.30
N ARG A 135 25.34 29.35 1.51
CA ARG A 135 23.98 29.04 1.99
C ARG A 135 23.68 27.54 2.05
N PHE A 136 23.11 27.07 3.16
CA PHE A 136 22.67 25.70 3.40
C PHE A 136 21.80 25.14 2.26
N ASN A 137 22.06 23.89 1.86
CA ASN A 137 21.25 23.19 0.86
C ASN A 137 20.23 22.29 1.59
N PRO A 138 18.91 22.49 1.41
CA PRO A 138 17.90 21.70 2.13
C PRO A 138 17.68 20.31 1.51
N ALA A 139 18.17 20.01 0.31
CA ALA A 139 17.98 18.73 -0.36
C ALA A 139 18.23 17.48 0.51
N PRO A 140 19.35 17.34 1.24
CA PRO A 140 19.58 16.17 2.11
C PRO A 140 18.52 16.03 3.20
N VAL A 141 17.87 17.10 3.65
CA VAL A 141 16.76 17.02 4.62
C VAL A 141 15.56 16.29 4.02
N TYR A 142 15.19 16.61 2.77
CA TYR A 142 14.10 15.91 2.06
C TYR A 142 14.41 14.42 1.87
N LEU A 143 15.64 14.13 1.43
CA LEU A 143 16.10 12.78 1.14
C LEU A 143 16.16 11.89 2.39
N VAL A 144 16.39 12.48 3.56
CA VAL A 144 16.34 11.77 4.84
C VAL A 144 14.91 11.65 5.36
N LEU A 145 14.17 12.76 5.45
CA LEU A 145 12.89 12.76 6.16
C LEU A 145 11.78 12.03 5.40
N LEU A 146 11.67 12.18 4.08
CA LEU A 146 10.51 11.63 3.35
C LEU A 146 10.46 10.09 3.34
N PRO A 147 11.56 9.35 3.04
CA PRO A 147 11.52 7.89 3.13
C PRO A 147 11.30 7.40 4.56
N LEU A 148 11.91 8.06 5.55
CA LEU A 148 11.75 7.69 6.95
C LEU A 148 10.31 7.88 7.44
N ILE A 149 9.63 8.97 7.02
CA ILE A 149 8.22 9.19 7.35
C ILE A 149 7.34 8.14 6.69
N ALA A 150 7.57 7.82 5.41
CA ALA A 150 6.81 6.79 4.70
C ALA A 150 6.98 5.42 5.38
N LEU A 151 8.22 5.03 5.72
CA LEU A 151 8.52 3.79 6.41
C LEU A 151 7.94 3.76 7.83
N ALA A 152 8.08 4.84 8.60
CA ALA A 152 7.51 4.94 9.94
C ALA A 152 5.98 4.85 9.90
N GLY A 153 5.34 5.54 8.96
CA GLY A 153 3.89 5.45 8.74
C GLY A 153 3.47 4.01 8.45
N GLN A 154 4.21 3.30 7.62
CA GLN A 154 3.94 1.89 7.34
C GLN A 154 4.05 1.01 8.59
N ILE A 155 5.13 1.14 9.37
CA ILE A 155 5.33 0.32 10.58
C ILE A 155 4.26 0.62 11.63
N LEU A 156 3.97 1.90 11.87
CA LEU A 156 3.09 2.34 12.95
C LEU A 156 1.61 2.15 12.63
N LEU A 157 1.23 2.24 11.35
CA LEU A 157 -0.18 2.28 10.96
C LEU A 157 -0.66 0.96 10.31
N ALA A 158 0.24 0.03 9.95
CA ALA A 158 -0.14 -1.19 9.25
C ALA A 158 -1.22 -2.01 9.97
N ALA A 159 -0.96 -2.39 11.22
CA ALA A 159 -1.89 -3.18 12.02
C ALA A 159 -3.22 -2.47 12.31
N PRO A 160 -3.25 -1.22 12.82
CA PRO A 160 -4.52 -0.56 13.15
C PRO A 160 -5.37 -0.28 11.90
N LEU A 161 -4.77 0.09 10.77
CA LEU A 161 -5.54 0.34 9.54
C LEU A 161 -6.07 -0.93 8.90
N THR A 162 -5.28 -2.01 8.89
CA THR A 162 -5.75 -3.30 8.39
C THR A 162 -6.92 -3.80 9.21
N THR A 163 -6.85 -3.67 10.55
CA THR A 163 -7.94 -4.04 11.45
C THR A 163 -9.17 -3.15 11.23
N SER A 164 -9.00 -1.83 11.24
CA SER A 164 -10.12 -0.89 11.04
C SER A 164 -10.80 -1.06 9.67
N SER A 165 -10.02 -1.28 8.62
CA SER A 165 -10.53 -1.53 7.26
C SER A 165 -11.31 -2.83 7.20
N ARG A 166 -10.77 -3.91 7.78
CA ARG A 166 -11.44 -5.21 7.86
C ARG A 166 -12.75 -5.13 8.64
N ASP A 167 -12.73 -4.51 9.81
CA ASP A 167 -13.91 -4.39 10.67
C ASP A 167 -15.00 -3.56 9.98
N HIS A 168 -14.61 -2.51 9.24
CA HIS A 168 -15.55 -1.73 8.43
C HIS A 168 -16.20 -2.58 7.33
N ALA A 169 -15.40 -3.35 6.58
CA ALA A 169 -15.91 -4.24 5.55
C ALA A 169 -16.77 -5.39 6.13
N ILE A 170 -16.46 -5.90 7.32
CA ILE A 170 -17.30 -6.88 8.03
C ILE A 170 -18.63 -6.24 8.42
N ALA A 171 -18.62 -5.03 8.97
CA ALA A 171 -19.84 -4.33 9.38
C ALA A 171 -20.77 -4.06 8.18
N ASN A 172 -20.22 -3.62 7.05
CA ASN A 172 -21.01 -3.38 5.83
C ASN A 172 -21.59 -4.67 5.22
N ALA A 173 -20.99 -5.83 5.49
CA ALA A 173 -21.50 -7.11 5.01
C ALA A 173 -22.77 -7.56 5.75
N ALA A 174 -23.14 -6.92 6.88
CA ALA A 174 -24.29 -7.32 7.68
C ALA A 174 -25.61 -7.28 6.91
N GLU A 175 -25.79 -6.30 6.02
CA GLU A 175 -26.97 -6.19 5.17
C GLU A 175 -27.03 -7.34 4.15
N LEU A 176 -25.92 -7.64 3.47
CA LEU A 176 -25.81 -8.78 2.56
C LEU A 176 -26.13 -10.11 3.27
N VAL A 177 -25.53 -10.34 4.43
CA VAL A 177 -25.74 -11.56 5.24
C VAL A 177 -27.20 -11.69 5.63
N ARG A 178 -27.82 -10.63 6.17
CA ARG A 178 -29.23 -10.62 6.54
C ARG A 178 -30.15 -10.95 5.38
N ASP A 179 -29.84 -10.45 4.19
CA ASP A 179 -30.68 -10.62 3.00
C ASP A 179 -30.56 -12.03 2.42
N ILE A 180 -29.37 -12.63 2.50
CA ILE A 180 -29.16 -14.06 2.20
C ILE A 180 -29.96 -14.94 3.18
N GLU A 181 -29.89 -14.67 4.48
CA GLU A 181 -30.63 -15.46 5.49
C GLU A 181 -32.14 -15.33 5.32
N ARG A 182 -32.63 -14.12 5.02
CA ARG A 182 -34.04 -13.88 4.71
C ARG A 182 -34.49 -14.65 3.46
N HIS A 183 -33.68 -14.64 2.40
CA HIS A 183 -33.95 -15.44 1.21
C HIS A 183 -34.09 -16.93 1.56
N ARG A 184 -33.19 -17.48 2.38
CA ARG A 184 -33.31 -18.87 2.83
C ARG A 184 -34.58 -19.13 3.65
N ALA A 185 -34.94 -18.21 4.53
CA ALA A 185 -36.16 -18.35 5.34
C ALA A 185 -37.44 -18.35 4.48
N GLU A 186 -37.45 -17.56 3.40
CA GLU A 186 -38.61 -17.42 2.50
C GLU A 186 -38.70 -18.55 1.46
N PHE A 187 -37.57 -18.90 0.82
CA PHE A 187 -37.53 -19.84 -0.30
C PHE A 187 -37.00 -21.23 0.07
N GLY A 188 -36.64 -21.44 1.33
CA GLY A 188 -36.18 -22.73 1.87
C GLY A 188 -34.76 -23.13 1.48
N SER A 189 -34.03 -22.30 0.71
CA SER A 189 -32.65 -22.59 0.28
C SER A 189 -31.85 -21.30 0.11
N TYR A 190 -30.52 -21.38 0.20
CA TYR A 190 -29.66 -20.22 -0.10
C TYR A 190 -29.62 -19.95 -1.62
N PRO A 191 -29.44 -18.68 -2.04
CA PRO A 191 -29.32 -18.32 -3.44
C PRO A 191 -28.25 -19.15 -4.16
N GLU A 192 -28.53 -19.58 -5.39
CA GLU A 192 -27.53 -20.31 -6.19
C GLU A 192 -26.33 -19.42 -6.57
N SER A 193 -26.58 -18.12 -6.79
CA SER A 193 -25.56 -17.15 -7.14
C SER A 193 -26.02 -15.74 -6.78
N LEU A 194 -25.06 -14.86 -6.50
CA LEU A 194 -25.28 -13.41 -6.37
C LEU A 194 -24.52 -12.63 -7.46
N LEU A 195 -24.12 -13.30 -8.54
CA LEU A 195 -23.45 -12.66 -9.66
C LEU A 195 -24.44 -11.74 -10.41
N ALA A 196 -24.20 -10.44 -10.33
CA ALA A 196 -24.96 -9.42 -11.02
C ALA A 196 -24.03 -8.40 -11.67
N VAL A 197 -24.49 -7.73 -12.72
CA VAL A 197 -23.74 -6.66 -13.41
C VAL A 197 -23.60 -5.43 -12.50
N TRP A 198 -24.62 -5.14 -11.71
CA TRP A 198 -24.66 -4.01 -10.80
C TRP A 198 -24.58 -4.51 -9.35
N PRO A 199 -23.53 -4.14 -8.60
CA PRO A 199 -23.39 -4.58 -7.22
C PRO A 199 -24.30 -3.74 -6.31
N ASP A 200 -25.23 -4.40 -5.62
CA ASP A 200 -26.08 -3.76 -4.61
C ASP A 200 -25.40 -3.69 -3.23
N TYR A 201 -24.43 -4.57 -2.98
CA TYR A 201 -23.71 -4.65 -1.71
C TYR A 201 -22.24 -4.33 -1.92
N LEU A 202 -21.75 -3.31 -1.22
CA LEU A 202 -20.37 -2.82 -1.35
C LEU A 202 -19.62 -2.92 -0.02
N PRO A 203 -18.34 -3.33 -0.02
CA PRO A 203 -17.50 -3.28 1.16
C PRO A 203 -17.31 -1.88 1.76
N ALA A 204 -17.49 -0.85 0.93
CA ALA A 204 -17.26 0.56 1.24
C ALA A 204 -15.86 0.84 1.83
N VAL A 205 -14.86 0.10 1.36
CA VAL A 205 -13.44 0.34 1.62
C VAL A 205 -12.75 0.49 0.27
N THR A 206 -11.98 1.55 0.10
CA THR A 206 -11.41 1.93 -1.21
C THR A 206 -10.55 0.83 -1.84
N GLY A 207 -9.82 0.05 -1.03
CA GLY A 207 -8.97 -1.05 -1.51
C GLY A 207 -9.67 -2.40 -1.67
N ILE A 208 -10.97 -2.51 -1.33
CA ILE A 208 -11.71 -3.78 -1.40
C ILE A 208 -12.74 -3.69 -2.52
N GLU A 209 -12.52 -4.47 -3.59
CA GLU A 209 -13.34 -4.41 -4.80
C GLU A 209 -14.81 -4.80 -4.55
N LYS A 210 -15.02 -5.97 -3.93
CA LYS A 210 -16.35 -6.58 -3.80
C LYS A 210 -16.36 -7.68 -2.75
N TYR A 211 -17.57 -8.07 -2.37
CA TYR A 211 -17.82 -9.35 -1.73
C TYR A 211 -17.92 -10.46 -2.79
N ASN A 212 -17.40 -11.63 -2.45
CA ASN A 212 -17.55 -12.86 -3.20
C ASN A 212 -18.47 -13.79 -2.43
N TYR A 213 -19.50 -14.31 -3.10
CA TYR A 213 -20.45 -15.26 -2.54
C TYR A 213 -20.22 -16.64 -3.14
N ALA A 214 -20.24 -17.67 -2.30
CA ALA A 214 -20.24 -19.05 -2.75
C ALA A 214 -21.17 -19.90 -1.86
N LYS A 215 -22.19 -20.51 -2.46
CA LYS A 215 -23.04 -21.50 -1.79
C LYS A 215 -22.22 -22.74 -1.42
N SER A 216 -22.45 -23.29 -0.22
CA SER A 216 -21.75 -24.48 0.27
C SER A 216 -22.74 -25.42 0.95
N GLY A 217 -23.47 -26.19 0.13
CA GLY A 217 -24.53 -27.09 0.59
C GLY A 217 -25.62 -26.33 1.37
N GLU A 218 -25.75 -26.65 2.65
CA GLU A 218 -26.69 -26.02 3.59
C GLU A 218 -26.07 -24.82 4.34
N SER A 219 -25.03 -24.21 3.77
CA SER A 219 -24.33 -23.01 4.23
C SER A 219 -23.89 -22.16 3.02
N TYR A 220 -23.18 -21.07 3.27
CA TYR A 220 -22.52 -20.24 2.26
C TYR A 220 -21.29 -19.55 2.84
N ASN A 221 -20.42 -19.09 1.95
CA ASN A 221 -19.29 -18.23 2.26
C ASN A 221 -19.54 -16.84 1.66
N VAL A 222 -19.30 -15.79 2.46
CA VAL A 222 -19.09 -14.42 1.96
C VAL A 222 -17.66 -14.06 2.24
N SER A 223 -16.90 -13.64 1.23
CA SER A 223 -15.48 -13.30 1.42
C SER A 223 -15.04 -12.05 0.66
N PHE A 224 -13.96 -11.44 1.11
CA PHE A 224 -13.30 -10.34 0.42
C PHE A 224 -11.78 -10.42 0.62
N GLU A 225 -11.03 -9.83 -0.30
CA GLU A 225 -9.57 -9.68 -0.17
C GLU A 225 -9.27 -8.39 0.61
N GLN A 226 -8.52 -8.53 1.70
CA GLN A 226 -8.14 -7.42 2.58
C GLN A 226 -6.85 -6.77 2.06
N PRO A 227 -6.83 -5.44 1.83
CA PRO A 227 -5.60 -4.68 1.62
C PRO A 227 -4.55 -4.97 2.68
N ARG A 228 -3.29 -5.12 2.25
CA ARG A 228 -2.16 -5.44 3.11
C ARG A 228 -1.01 -4.46 2.89
N PHE A 229 -0.28 -4.19 3.95
CA PHE A 229 0.98 -3.49 3.85
C PHE A 229 2.08 -4.43 3.37
N PHE A 230 2.88 -3.95 2.42
CA PHE A 230 3.94 -4.66 1.70
C PHE A 230 5.01 -5.28 2.61
N PHE A 231 5.36 -4.61 3.72
CA PHE A 231 6.35 -5.09 4.69
C PHE A 231 5.75 -5.71 5.95
N ASP A 232 4.43 -5.96 6.01
CA ASP A 232 3.88 -6.77 7.11
C ASP A 232 4.34 -8.22 6.96
N ILE A 233 3.89 -8.87 5.88
CA ILE A 233 4.46 -10.14 5.40
C ILE A 233 4.50 -10.05 3.87
N PHE A 234 5.70 -9.98 3.31
CA PHE A 234 5.89 -9.75 1.88
C PHE A 234 5.22 -10.84 1.04
N GLY A 235 4.50 -10.44 -0.01
CA GLY A 235 3.77 -11.35 -0.91
C GLY A 235 2.44 -11.85 -0.35
N THR A 236 2.17 -11.69 0.94
CA THR A 236 0.98 -12.27 1.56
C THR A 236 -0.30 -11.61 1.11
N ARG A 237 -1.24 -12.45 0.69
CA ARG A 237 -2.64 -12.07 0.45
C ARG A 237 -3.48 -12.52 1.64
N GLU A 238 -4.34 -11.64 2.15
CA GLU A 238 -5.28 -11.97 3.22
C GLU A 238 -6.71 -11.97 2.67
N PHE A 239 -7.41 -13.08 2.87
CA PHE A 239 -8.84 -13.18 2.59
C PHE A 239 -9.60 -13.28 3.91
N VAL A 240 -10.69 -12.54 4.00
CA VAL A 240 -11.58 -12.54 5.16
C VAL A 240 -12.90 -13.17 4.75
N MET A 241 -13.39 -14.14 5.51
CA MET A 241 -14.55 -14.95 5.14
C MET A 241 -15.50 -15.17 6.31
N TYR A 242 -16.78 -14.98 6.01
CA TYR A 242 -17.92 -15.35 6.82
C TYR A 242 -18.47 -16.72 6.41
N ASN A 243 -18.86 -17.54 7.37
CA ASN A 243 -19.71 -18.71 7.16
C ASN A 243 -20.59 -18.93 8.40
N PRO A 244 -21.93 -18.99 8.29
CA PRO A 244 -22.83 -19.05 9.45
C PRO A 244 -22.67 -20.32 10.30
N ARG A 245 -21.95 -21.34 9.81
CA ARG A 245 -21.68 -22.61 10.52
C ARG A 245 -20.23 -22.75 10.97
N ASP A 246 -19.39 -21.73 10.77
CA ASP A 246 -17.95 -21.82 10.97
C ASP A 246 -17.25 -22.92 10.15
N GLU A 247 -17.85 -23.25 9.00
CA GLU A 247 -17.35 -24.21 8.02
C GLU A 247 -16.67 -23.50 6.84
N GLN A 248 -15.94 -22.42 7.11
CA GLN A 248 -15.23 -21.65 6.08
C GLN A 248 -14.29 -22.57 5.27
N LEU A 249 -14.36 -22.48 3.94
CA LEU A 249 -13.53 -23.26 3.02
C LEU A 249 -12.92 -22.31 1.98
N MET A 250 -11.62 -22.07 2.08
CA MET A 250 -10.87 -21.21 1.16
C MET A 250 -9.68 -21.97 0.55
N PRO A 251 -9.89 -22.74 -0.52
CA PRO A 251 -8.79 -23.42 -1.21
C PRO A 251 -7.94 -22.40 -2.00
N SER A 252 -6.61 -22.58 -2.02
CA SER A 252 -5.72 -21.71 -2.80
C SER A 252 -5.87 -21.86 -4.32
N HIS A 253 -6.32 -23.03 -4.81
CA HIS A 253 -6.48 -23.29 -6.24
C HIS A 253 -7.88 -23.81 -6.59
N ALA A 254 -8.48 -23.22 -7.63
CA ALA A 254 -9.75 -23.68 -8.16
C ALA A 254 -9.71 -25.12 -8.70
N SER A 255 -8.56 -25.57 -9.22
CA SER A 255 -8.41 -26.94 -9.74
C SER A 255 -8.64 -27.99 -8.66
N TRP A 256 -8.29 -27.71 -7.40
CA TRP A 256 -8.50 -28.63 -6.28
C TRP A 256 -9.97 -28.90 -6.02
N ILE A 257 -10.84 -27.91 -6.23
CA ILE A 257 -12.30 -28.06 -6.14
C ILE A 257 -12.80 -29.10 -7.15
N LEU A 258 -12.14 -29.21 -8.31
CA LEU A 258 -12.56 -30.09 -9.39
C LEU A 258 -12.02 -31.52 -9.26
N ILE A 259 -10.87 -31.70 -8.60
CA ILE A 259 -10.15 -32.98 -8.59
C ILE A 259 -10.13 -33.68 -7.23
N TRP A 260 -10.44 -32.98 -6.13
CA TRP A 260 -10.39 -33.52 -4.78
C TRP A 260 -11.77 -33.56 -4.12
N PRO A 261 -12.04 -34.61 -3.31
CA PRO A 261 -13.23 -34.62 -2.45
C PRO A 261 -13.13 -33.54 -1.37
N ALA A 262 -14.28 -33.09 -0.86
CA ALA A 262 -14.37 -31.97 0.09
C ALA A 262 -13.54 -32.20 1.37
N GLU A 263 -13.47 -33.44 1.85
CA GLU A 263 -12.69 -33.84 3.03
C GLU A 263 -11.19 -33.59 2.83
N ARG A 264 -10.70 -33.82 1.60
CA ARG A 264 -9.29 -33.58 1.25
C ARG A 264 -9.00 -32.10 1.08
N ILE A 265 -9.95 -31.33 0.54
CA ILE A 265 -9.80 -29.87 0.44
C ILE A 265 -9.72 -29.27 1.85
N ARG A 266 -10.56 -29.73 2.79
CA ARG A 266 -10.55 -29.26 4.18
C ARG A 266 -9.20 -29.45 4.90
N THR A 267 -8.43 -30.48 4.53
CA THR A 267 -7.10 -30.74 5.09
C THR A 267 -5.96 -30.12 4.29
N THR A 268 -6.22 -29.67 3.05
CA THR A 268 -5.21 -29.18 2.10
C THR A 268 -5.66 -27.82 1.55
N GLN A 269 -5.65 -26.80 2.40
CA GLN A 269 -6.29 -25.51 2.07
C GLN A 269 -5.33 -24.48 1.43
N GLY A 270 -4.01 -24.65 1.55
CA GLY A 270 -3.01 -23.84 0.86
C GLY A 270 -2.73 -22.46 1.49
N TRP A 271 -3.44 -22.08 2.55
CA TRP A 271 -3.03 -20.96 3.42
C TRP A 271 -2.01 -21.43 4.46
N TYR A 272 -1.07 -20.55 4.81
CA TYR A 272 -0.06 -20.83 5.85
C TYR A 272 -0.48 -20.36 7.24
N ALA A 273 -1.47 -19.44 7.31
CA ALA A 273 -2.05 -18.98 8.56
C ALA A 273 -3.55 -18.68 8.42
N SER A 274 -4.31 -18.99 9.46
CA SER A 274 -5.71 -18.58 9.61
C SER A 274 -6.00 -18.26 11.07
N GLY A 275 -7.09 -17.53 11.32
CA GLY A 275 -7.51 -17.19 12.68
C GLY A 275 -8.81 -16.40 12.71
N ASP A 276 -9.34 -16.22 13.92
CA ASP A 276 -10.54 -15.44 14.13
C ASP A 276 -10.27 -13.93 13.94
N THR A 277 -11.27 -13.23 13.43
CA THR A 277 -11.22 -11.76 13.28
C THR A 277 -11.63 -11.00 14.55
N GLY A 278 -12.20 -11.71 15.54
CA GLY A 278 -12.88 -11.13 16.70
C GLY A 278 -14.37 -10.89 16.49
N THR A 279 -14.88 -11.00 15.25
CA THR A 279 -16.32 -10.98 14.96
C THR A 279 -16.83 -12.43 14.76
N PRO A 280 -17.97 -12.83 15.35
CA PRO A 280 -18.50 -14.18 15.21
C PRO A 280 -18.63 -14.62 13.76
N HIS A 281 -18.26 -15.87 13.47
CA HIS A 281 -18.33 -16.50 12.15
C HIS A 281 -17.42 -15.91 11.06
N TRP A 282 -16.58 -14.92 11.40
CA TRP A 282 -15.62 -14.30 10.49
C TRP A 282 -14.18 -14.71 10.82
N LYS A 283 -13.51 -15.31 9.83
CA LYS A 283 -12.10 -15.74 9.94
C LYS A 283 -11.26 -15.10 8.84
N TYR A 284 -9.96 -14.96 9.08
CA TYR A 284 -8.98 -14.56 8.06
C TYR A 284 -8.13 -15.77 7.63
N PHE A 285 -7.65 -15.71 6.38
CA PHE A 285 -6.80 -16.72 5.75
C PHE A 285 -5.68 -16.02 5.00
N ARG A 286 -4.43 -16.43 5.22
CA ARG A 286 -3.23 -15.84 4.62
C ARG A 286 -2.54 -16.82 3.69
N PHE A 287 -2.27 -16.34 2.47
CA PHE A 287 -1.64 -17.09 1.39
C PHE A 287 -0.33 -16.42 0.99
N ASP A 288 0.60 -17.20 0.44
CA ASP A 288 1.87 -16.73 -0.14
C ASP A 288 1.69 -16.21 -1.58
#